data_AF-T1A4P2-F1
#
_entry.id   AF-T1A4P2-F1
#
_cell.length_a   1.000
_cell.length_b   1.000
_cell.length_c   1.000
_cell.angle_alpha   90.00
_cell.angle_beta   90.00
_cell.angle_gamma   90.00
#
_symmetry.space_group_name_H-M   'P 1'
#
loop_
_entity.id
_entity.type
_entity.pdbx_description
1 polymer ?
#
loop_
_entity_poly.entity_id
_entity_poly.type
_entity_poly.pdbx_seq_one_letter_code
_entity_poly.pdbx_strand_id
1 'polypeptide(L)' 'MNDYTIKYKSNLNVVYSCKYQVIWCPKYRRSVLVKGVDVRL' A
#
# COMPACT_ATOMS: atom_id res chain seq x y z
N MET A 1 -25.18 -1.75 6.59
CA MET A 1 -24.62 -2.41 5.39
C MET A 1 -23.96 -1.31 4.59
N ASN A 2 -22.64 -1.15 4.66
CA ASN A 2 -21.97 -0.09 3.87
C ASN A 2 -21.74 -0.64 2.45
N ASP A 3 -22.47 -0.11 1.49
CA ASP A 3 -22.30 -0.43 0.08
C ASP A 3 -20.93 0.07 -0.38
N TYR A 4 -20.00 -0.87 -0.59
CA TYR A 4 -18.65 -0.54 -1.03
C TYR A 4 -18.68 -0.21 -2.53
N THR A 5 -18.83 1.06 -2.88
CA THR A 5 -18.77 1.47 -4.29
C THR A 5 -17.31 1.43 -4.75
N ILE A 6 -16.94 0.43 -5.55
CA ILE A 6 -15.58 0.33 -6.13
C ILE A 6 -15.42 1.41 -7.19
N LYS A 7 -14.48 2.34 -6.96
CA LYS A 7 -14.08 3.31 -7.98
C LYS A 7 -13.12 2.67 -8.99
N TYR A 8 -13.46 2.79 -10.26
CA TYR A 8 -12.65 2.35 -11.39
C TYR A 8 -12.00 3.57 -12.05
N LYS A 9 -10.76 3.40 -12.53
CA LYS A 9 -10.05 4.39 -13.34
C LYS A 9 -10.06 3.93 -14.80
N SER A 10 -10.04 4.86 -15.75
CA SER A 10 -9.93 4.55 -17.18
C SER A 10 -8.78 5.30 -17.84
N ASN A 11 -8.21 4.68 -18.87
CA ASN A 11 -7.35 5.28 -19.89
C ASN A 11 -7.92 4.85 -21.26
N LEU A 12 -7.55 5.54 -22.35
CA LEU A 12 -7.98 5.33 -23.77
C LEU A 12 -8.87 4.10 -23.99
N ASN A 13 -8.28 2.90 -23.92
CA ASN A 13 -9.00 1.63 -24.17
C ASN A 13 -9.04 0.69 -22.95
N VAL A 14 -8.61 1.11 -21.75
CA VAL A 14 -8.52 0.23 -20.57
C VAL A 14 -9.18 0.87 -19.35
N VAL A 15 -10.19 0.17 -18.81
CA VAL A 15 -10.81 0.47 -17.52
C VAL A 15 -10.27 -0.52 -16.49
N TYR A 16 -9.73 -0.03 -15.38
CA TYR A 16 -9.09 -0.86 -14.37
C TYR A 16 -9.34 -0.36 -12.94
N SER A 17 -9.23 -1.28 -11.98
CA SER A 17 -9.18 -0.98 -10.54
C SER A 17 -8.13 -1.89 -9.91
N CYS A 18 -6.87 -1.44 -9.95
CA CYS A 18 -5.74 -2.21 -9.46
C CYS A 18 -5.53 -1.92 -7.97
N LYS A 19 -6.02 -2.82 -7.11
CA LYS A 19 -5.85 -2.78 -5.66
C LYS A 19 -4.89 -3.87 -5.24
N TYR A 20 -3.83 -3.52 -4.53
CA TYR A 20 -2.84 -4.48 -4.05
C TYR A 20 -2.59 -4.29 -2.57
N GLN A 21 -2.56 -5.40 -1.84
CA GLN A 21 -2.08 -5.40 -0.47
C GLN A 21 -0.57 -5.63 -0.51
N VAL A 22 0.19 -4.56 -0.29
CA VAL A 22 1.64 -4.61 -0.26
C VAL A 22 2.09 -4.76 1.19
N ILE A 23 2.72 -5.89 1.50
CA ILE A 23 3.34 -6.17 2.79
C ILE A 23 4.80 -6.51 2.53
N TRP A 24 5.70 -5.95 3.34
CA TRP A 24 7.10 -6.35 3.35
C TRP A 24 7.61 -6.40 4.79
N CYS A 25 8.76 -7.06 4.96
CA CYS A 25 9.43 -7.20 6.24
C CYS A 25 10.84 -6.60 6.15
N PRO A 26 11.35 -5.98 7.22
CA PRO A 26 12.73 -5.51 7.26
C PRO A 26 13.70 -6.69 7.16
N LYS A 27 14.91 -6.42 6.65
CA LYS A 27 15.96 -7.42 6.56
C LYS A 27 16.21 -8.04 7.95
N TYR A 28 16.26 -9.37 8.00
CA TYR A 28 16.41 -10.17 9.23
C TYR A 28 15.26 -10.02 10.25
N ARG A 29 14.09 -9.51 9.85
CA ARG A 29 12.92 -9.27 10.73
C ARG A 29 13.26 -8.47 12.00
N ARG A 30 14.28 -7.62 11.94
CA ARG A 30 14.66 -6.75 13.06
C ARG A 30 13.57 -5.70 13.29
N SER A 31 13.30 -5.34 14.54
CA SER A 31 12.37 -4.28 14.95
C SER A 31 12.96 -2.89 14.69
N VAL A 32 13.29 -2.59 13.43
CA VAL A 32 13.89 -1.30 13.02
C VAL A 32 12.85 -0.23 12.68
N LEU A 33 11.61 -0.63 12.40
CA LEU A 33 10.50 0.28 12.09
C LEU A 33 9.86 0.82 13.39
N VAL A 34 10.67 1.53 14.18
CA VAL A 34 10.26 2.21 15.43
C VAL A 34 10.25 3.73 15.22
N LYS A 35 9.46 4.47 16.01
CA LYS A 35 9.42 5.95 15.94
C LYS A 35 10.82 6.53 16.17
N GLY A 36 11.26 7.47 15.33
CA GLY A 36 12.59 8.09 15.40
C GLY A 36 13.68 7.38 14.58
N VAL A 37 13.31 6.41 13.74
CA VAL A 37 14.23 5.81 12.75
C VAL A 37 14.71 6.83 11.71
N ASP A 38 13.87 7.83 11.42
CA ASP A 38 14.07 8.95 10.50
C ASP A 38 15.17 9.92 10.93
N VAL A 39 15.46 10.04 12.23
CA VAL A 39 16.50 10.93 12.78
C VAL A 39 17.92 10.35 12.65
N ARG A 40 18.03 9.05 12.32
CA ARG A 40 19.33 8.35 12.20
C ARG A 40 19.93 8.40 10.77
N LEU A 41 19.27 9.08 9.84
CA LEU A 41 19.68 9.29 8.44
C LEU A 41 20.10 10.75 8.24
#